data_AF-A0A850R912-F1
#
_entry.id   AF-A0A850R912-F1
#
_cell.length_a   1.000
_cell.length_b   1.000
_cell.length_c   1.000
_cell.angle_alpha   90.00
_cell.angle_beta   90.00
_cell.angle_gamma   90.00
#
_symmetry.space_group_name_H-M   'P 1'
#
loop_
_entity.id
_entity.type
_entity.pdbx_description
1 polymer ?
#
loop_
_entity_poly.entity_id
_entity_poly.type
_entity_poly.pdbx_seq_one_letter_code
_entity_poly.pdbx_strand_id
1 'polypeptide(L)'
;MKSVTFPPEFTAANVDTFQRMFTGCSKWTQINDIANWNPLKVTNFSEMFEFNTSLTTLSLDKWEFTQATDLSYMFWGCSKLVEITKQNILNWDVSKVLKFSLVSFDEKHNLRAYDGMFNGCTKLQKLRLDGWQINPKAIIPMFFQDCSRLSYLVLGAGFRFNVSSGTGWGPANYRRGFPEADSPQISYSKNWRQIKNDSEIEQRSYVGEPFNDSSFTSPLSILGRL
;
A
#
# COMPACT_ATOMS: atom_id res chain seq x y z
N MET A 1 4.33 -1.23 -29.75
CA MET A 1 3.09 -0.54 -29.34
C MET A 1 3.39 0.23 -28.06
N LYS A 2 2.96 1.51 -27.96
CA LYS A 2 3.24 2.40 -26.80
C LYS A 2 2.03 2.56 -25.86
N SER A 3 0.85 2.11 -26.27
CA SER A 3 -0.37 2.17 -25.48
C SER A 3 -1.35 1.09 -25.94
N VAL A 4 -2.29 0.75 -25.07
CA VAL A 4 -3.46 -0.08 -25.39
C VAL A 4 -4.72 0.72 -25.08
N THR A 5 -5.79 0.45 -25.84
CA THR A 5 -7.11 1.09 -25.70
C THR A 5 -8.14 -0.04 -25.70
N PHE A 6 -9.11 0.05 -24.78
CA PHE A 6 -10.18 -0.94 -24.66
C PHE A 6 -11.50 -0.34 -25.15
N PRO A 7 -12.40 -1.16 -25.71
CA PRO A 7 -13.66 -0.63 -26.20
C PRO A 7 -14.55 -0.17 -25.01
N PRO A 8 -15.37 0.89 -25.18
CA PRO A 8 -16.11 1.52 -24.08
C PRO A 8 -17.05 0.58 -23.30
N GLU A 9 -17.54 -0.47 -23.95
CA GLU A 9 -18.42 -1.49 -23.37
C GLU A 9 -17.68 -2.48 -22.45
N PHE A 10 -16.34 -2.48 -22.45
CA PHE A 10 -15.56 -3.37 -21.58
C PHE A 10 -15.51 -2.82 -20.15
N THR A 11 -16.22 -3.50 -19.24
CA THR A 11 -16.38 -3.05 -17.84
C THR A 11 -15.71 -3.95 -16.81
N ALA A 12 -15.13 -5.08 -17.19
CA ALA A 12 -14.57 -6.08 -16.27
C ALA A 12 -15.54 -6.62 -15.18
N ALA A 13 -16.85 -6.39 -15.29
CA ALA A 13 -17.82 -6.75 -14.26
C ALA A 13 -17.99 -8.27 -14.04
N ASN A 14 -17.53 -9.09 -14.98
CA ASN A 14 -17.60 -10.55 -14.96
C ASN A 14 -16.21 -11.19 -15.05
N VAL A 15 -15.15 -10.47 -14.67
CA VAL A 15 -13.80 -11.02 -14.60
C VAL A 15 -13.54 -11.55 -13.19
N ASP A 16 -12.97 -12.75 -13.08
CA ASP A 16 -12.65 -13.38 -11.80
C ASP A 16 -11.21 -13.07 -11.32
N THR A 17 -10.29 -12.89 -12.28
CA THR A 17 -8.86 -12.66 -12.01
C THR A 17 -8.24 -11.72 -13.04
N PHE A 18 -7.38 -10.83 -12.57
CA PHE A 18 -6.46 -10.03 -13.39
C PHE A 18 -5.00 -10.42 -13.20
N GLN A 19 -4.76 -11.58 -12.59
CA GLN A 19 -3.40 -12.07 -12.37
C GLN A 19 -2.59 -11.98 -13.67
N ARG A 20 -1.48 -11.25 -13.59
CA ARG A 20 -0.51 -11.07 -14.67
C ARG A 20 -1.04 -10.49 -15.99
N MET A 21 -2.22 -9.85 -16.00
CA MET A 21 -2.86 -9.38 -17.24
C MET A 21 -1.98 -8.44 -18.07
N PHE A 22 -1.23 -7.54 -17.42
CA PHE A 22 -0.33 -6.59 -18.07
C PHE A 22 1.13 -6.74 -17.59
N THR A 23 1.52 -7.91 -17.09
CA THR A 23 2.90 -8.15 -16.65
C THR A 23 3.88 -7.97 -17.81
N GLY A 24 4.96 -7.25 -17.56
CA GLY A 24 6.09 -7.11 -18.49
C GLY A 24 5.74 -6.33 -19.77
N CYS A 25 4.62 -5.60 -19.81
CA CYS A 25 4.24 -4.68 -20.88
C CYS A 25 5.12 -3.40 -20.86
N SER A 26 6.44 -3.59 -20.79
CA SER A 26 7.51 -2.62 -20.58
C SER A 26 7.62 -1.50 -21.63
N LYS A 27 6.92 -1.63 -22.76
CA LYS A 27 6.86 -0.61 -23.83
C LYS A 27 5.66 0.32 -23.70
N TRP A 28 4.66 -0.03 -22.89
CA TRP A 28 3.43 0.76 -22.76
C TRP A 28 3.65 1.91 -21.79
N THR A 29 3.40 3.13 -22.25
CA THR A 29 3.46 4.35 -21.44
C THR A 29 2.11 4.68 -20.81
N GLN A 30 1.02 4.14 -21.38
CA GLN A 30 -0.37 4.40 -20.98
C GLN A 30 -1.22 3.14 -21.23
N ILE A 31 -2.23 2.94 -20.38
CA ILE A 31 -3.26 1.90 -20.54
C ILE A 31 -4.60 2.65 -20.47
N ASN A 32 -5.19 2.90 -21.64
CA ASN A 32 -6.37 3.74 -21.74
C ASN A 32 -7.63 2.99 -21.30
N ASP A 33 -8.65 3.76 -20.91
CA ASP A 33 -10.02 3.29 -20.60
C ASP A 33 -10.19 2.38 -19.38
N ILE A 34 -9.11 1.90 -18.75
CA ILE A 34 -9.22 1.05 -17.56
C ILE A 34 -9.82 1.76 -16.35
N ALA A 35 -9.78 3.10 -16.31
CA ALA A 35 -10.44 3.89 -15.28
C ALA A 35 -11.96 3.63 -15.24
N ASN A 36 -12.54 3.16 -16.34
CA ASN A 36 -13.95 2.81 -16.45
C ASN A 36 -14.28 1.38 -16.03
N TRP A 37 -13.28 0.53 -15.78
CA TRP A 37 -13.50 -0.84 -15.35
C TRP A 37 -14.05 -0.90 -13.92
N ASN A 38 -14.89 -1.88 -13.68
CA ASN A 38 -15.57 -2.13 -12.42
C ASN A 38 -15.33 -3.58 -11.95
N PRO A 39 -14.12 -3.90 -11.46
CA PRO A 39 -13.70 -5.28 -11.16
C PRO A 39 -14.22 -5.80 -9.81
N LEU A 40 -15.50 -5.60 -9.51
CA LEU A 40 -16.10 -5.92 -8.20
C LEU A 40 -16.05 -7.41 -7.81
N LYS A 41 -15.91 -8.30 -8.80
CA LYS A 41 -15.83 -9.75 -8.59
C LYS A 41 -14.39 -10.27 -8.53
N VAL A 42 -13.42 -9.46 -8.96
CA VAL A 42 -12.03 -9.91 -9.09
C VAL A 42 -11.45 -10.14 -7.71
N THR A 43 -10.94 -11.35 -7.47
CA THR A 43 -10.32 -11.70 -6.18
C THR A 43 -8.81 -11.65 -6.20
N ASN A 44 -8.20 -11.69 -7.39
CA ASN A 44 -6.76 -11.73 -7.58
C ASN A 44 -6.30 -10.70 -8.62
N PHE A 45 -5.45 -9.76 -8.19
CA PHE A 45 -4.80 -8.74 -9.03
C PHE A 45 -3.27 -8.90 -9.01
N SER A 46 -2.76 -10.05 -8.57
CA SER A 46 -1.33 -10.24 -8.39
C SER A 46 -0.58 -10.01 -9.69
N GLU A 47 0.53 -9.30 -9.58
CA GLU A 47 1.46 -9.02 -10.68
C GLU A 47 0.83 -8.29 -11.88
N MET A 48 -0.39 -7.73 -11.76
CA MET A 48 -1.17 -7.23 -12.89
C MET A 48 -0.38 -6.22 -13.74
N PHE A 49 0.34 -5.29 -13.13
CA PHE A 49 1.16 -4.30 -13.83
C PHE A 49 2.66 -4.49 -13.58
N GLU A 50 3.08 -5.64 -13.06
CA GLU A 50 4.47 -5.96 -12.75
C GLU A 50 5.40 -5.66 -13.95
N PHE A 51 6.53 -5.02 -13.71
CA PHE A 51 7.54 -4.66 -14.71
C PHE A 51 7.05 -3.81 -15.90
N ASN A 52 6.00 -3.01 -15.71
CA ASN A 52 5.61 -1.98 -16.65
C ASN A 52 6.53 -0.76 -16.55
N THR A 53 7.79 -0.94 -16.96
CA THR A 53 8.89 0.03 -16.80
C THR A 53 8.76 1.30 -17.64
N SER A 54 7.81 1.37 -18.57
CA SER A 54 7.48 2.59 -19.32
C SER A 54 6.22 3.30 -18.86
N LEU A 55 5.37 2.65 -18.05
CA LEU A 55 4.10 3.21 -17.59
C LEU A 55 4.37 4.42 -16.69
N THR A 56 3.77 5.56 -17.00
CA THR A 56 4.02 6.81 -16.26
C THR A 56 2.92 7.16 -15.28
N THR A 57 1.68 6.88 -15.62
CA THR A 57 0.49 7.25 -14.86
C THR A 57 -0.56 6.16 -14.99
N LEU A 58 -1.39 6.01 -13.97
CA LEU A 58 -2.52 5.08 -13.99
C LEU A 58 -3.71 5.68 -13.25
N SER A 59 -4.86 5.75 -13.90
CA SER A 59 -6.13 6.07 -13.23
C SER A 59 -6.92 4.80 -12.98
N LEU A 60 -7.39 4.66 -11.73
CA LEU A 60 -8.17 3.52 -11.23
C LEU A 60 -9.49 4.01 -10.60
N ASP A 61 -10.10 5.03 -11.21
CA ASP A 61 -11.22 5.80 -10.63
C ASP A 61 -12.40 4.92 -10.16
N LYS A 62 -12.86 3.98 -10.99
CA LYS A 62 -13.98 3.06 -10.67
C LYS A 62 -13.56 1.75 -10.03
N TRP A 63 -12.28 1.59 -9.69
CA TRP A 63 -11.79 0.33 -9.14
C TRP A 63 -12.10 0.23 -7.66
N GLU A 64 -12.61 -0.94 -7.27
CA GLU A 64 -12.87 -1.32 -5.89
C GLU A 64 -12.23 -2.70 -5.62
N PHE A 65 -11.59 -2.83 -4.45
CA PHE A 65 -10.86 -4.04 -4.05
C PHE A 65 -11.61 -4.84 -2.97
N THR A 66 -12.92 -4.62 -2.83
CA THR A 66 -13.76 -5.20 -1.76
C THR A 66 -13.83 -6.73 -1.75
N GLN A 67 -13.47 -7.39 -2.85
CA GLN A 67 -13.33 -8.86 -2.94
C GLN A 67 -11.89 -9.32 -3.15
N ALA A 68 -10.94 -8.39 -3.26
CA ALA A 68 -9.54 -8.73 -3.47
C ALA A 68 -8.98 -9.46 -2.25
N THR A 69 -8.24 -10.53 -2.53
CA THR A 69 -7.49 -11.31 -1.53
C THR A 69 -5.98 -11.23 -1.76
N ASP A 70 -5.58 -10.93 -3.01
CA ASP A 70 -4.19 -10.86 -3.44
C ASP A 70 -3.95 -9.65 -4.35
N LEU A 71 -3.11 -8.71 -3.86
CA LEU A 71 -2.59 -7.55 -4.59
C LEU A 71 -1.05 -7.62 -4.70
N SER A 72 -0.46 -8.80 -4.47
CA SER A 72 0.99 -8.93 -4.41
C SER A 72 1.65 -8.57 -5.74
N TYR A 73 2.77 -7.85 -5.69
CA TYR A 73 3.55 -7.41 -6.86
C TYR A 73 2.79 -6.59 -7.92
N MET A 74 1.57 -6.11 -7.63
CA MET A 74 0.70 -5.46 -8.61
C MET A 74 1.39 -4.31 -9.38
N PHE A 75 2.28 -3.55 -8.72
CA PHE A 75 3.07 -2.48 -9.34
C PHE A 75 4.58 -2.68 -9.23
N TRP A 76 5.03 -3.91 -8.95
CA TRP A 76 6.44 -4.16 -8.70
C TRP A 76 7.29 -3.85 -9.92
N GLY A 77 8.39 -3.12 -9.74
CA GLY A 77 9.30 -2.74 -10.82
C GLY A 77 8.71 -1.74 -11.84
N CYS A 78 7.58 -1.08 -11.55
CA CYS A 78 7.01 0.01 -12.36
C CYS A 78 7.87 1.28 -12.24
N SER A 79 9.10 1.23 -12.75
CA SER A 79 10.15 2.19 -12.42
C SER A 79 9.89 3.62 -12.90
N LYS A 80 9.03 3.82 -13.92
CA LYS A 80 8.62 5.15 -14.41
C LYS A 80 7.27 5.64 -13.91
N LEU A 81 6.55 4.84 -13.12
CA LEU A 81 5.24 5.22 -12.60
C LEU A 81 5.41 6.39 -11.62
N VAL A 82 4.75 7.50 -11.89
CA VAL A 82 4.85 8.75 -11.12
C VAL A 82 3.71 8.88 -10.12
N GLU A 83 2.52 8.44 -10.54
CA GLU A 83 1.28 8.64 -9.80
C GLU A 83 0.25 7.56 -10.15
N ILE A 84 -0.56 7.19 -9.14
CA ILE A 84 -1.79 6.43 -9.30
C ILE A 84 -2.92 7.29 -8.74
N THR A 85 -3.96 7.52 -9.56
CA THR A 85 -5.08 8.39 -9.18
C THR A 85 -6.38 7.62 -9.01
N LYS A 86 -7.24 8.17 -8.12
CA LYS A 86 -8.65 7.81 -7.96
C LYS A 86 -9.44 9.10 -7.73
N GLN A 87 -10.39 9.43 -8.60
CA GLN A 87 -11.19 10.66 -8.53
C GLN A 87 -12.18 10.65 -7.37
N ASN A 88 -12.79 9.50 -7.08
CA ASN A 88 -13.62 9.38 -5.89
C ASN A 88 -12.73 9.25 -4.66
N ILE A 89 -12.83 10.23 -3.76
CA ILE A 89 -12.14 10.27 -2.46
C ILE A 89 -12.63 9.13 -1.55
N LEU A 90 -13.75 8.48 -1.89
CA LEU A 90 -14.15 7.26 -1.21
C LEU A 90 -13.08 6.19 -1.40
N ASN A 91 -12.66 5.71 -0.25
CA ASN A 91 -11.46 4.94 0.02
C ASN A 91 -11.50 3.53 -0.62
N TRP A 92 -10.33 3.01 -1.05
CA TRP A 92 -10.21 1.59 -1.41
C TRP A 92 -10.31 0.73 -0.16
N ASP A 93 -11.37 -0.07 -0.06
CA ASP A 93 -11.46 -1.14 0.93
C ASP A 93 -10.60 -2.33 0.49
N VAL A 94 -9.56 -2.60 1.28
CA VAL A 94 -8.63 -3.72 1.11
C VAL A 94 -8.63 -4.66 2.32
N SER A 95 -9.69 -4.62 3.12
CA SER A 95 -9.79 -5.38 4.39
C SER A 95 -9.75 -6.90 4.23
N LYS A 96 -10.03 -7.41 3.03
CA LYS A 96 -9.91 -8.83 2.69
C LYS A 96 -8.55 -9.23 2.10
N VAL A 97 -7.70 -8.25 1.76
CA VAL A 97 -6.40 -8.54 1.15
C VAL A 97 -5.45 -9.05 2.22
N LEU A 98 -4.92 -10.25 1.99
CA LEU A 98 -3.92 -10.88 2.88
C LEU A 98 -2.50 -10.76 2.30
N LYS A 99 -2.40 -10.67 0.98
CA LYS A 99 -1.13 -10.69 0.25
C LYS A 99 -0.91 -9.39 -0.48
N PHE A 100 0.11 -8.68 -0.04
CA PHE A 100 0.59 -7.44 -0.66
C PHE A 100 2.05 -7.56 -1.12
N SER A 101 2.72 -8.64 -0.73
CA SER A 101 4.10 -8.96 -1.07
C SER A 101 4.20 -10.44 -1.43
N LEU A 102 5.15 -10.79 -2.30
CA LEU A 102 5.61 -12.17 -2.50
C LEU A 102 7.00 -12.35 -1.88
N VAL A 103 7.32 -13.61 -1.62
CA VAL A 103 8.65 -14.07 -1.28
C VAL A 103 9.38 -14.44 -2.57
N SER A 104 10.56 -13.87 -2.79
CA SER A 104 11.47 -14.35 -3.81
C SER A 104 12.45 -15.33 -3.18
N PHE A 105 12.69 -16.44 -3.87
CA PHE A 105 13.69 -17.44 -3.49
C PHE A 105 14.87 -17.36 -4.46
N ASP A 106 16.07 -17.66 -3.98
CA ASP A 106 17.22 -17.87 -4.85
C ASP A 106 17.16 -19.25 -5.52
N GLU A 107 18.14 -19.55 -6.40
CA GLU A 107 18.23 -20.85 -7.10
C GLU A 107 18.35 -22.05 -6.14
N LYS A 108 18.72 -21.80 -4.88
CA LYS A 108 18.87 -22.81 -3.83
C LYS A 108 17.64 -22.87 -2.91
N HIS A 109 16.53 -22.24 -3.28
CA HIS A 109 15.30 -22.14 -2.49
C HIS A 109 15.46 -21.43 -1.13
N ASN A 110 16.53 -20.65 -0.93
CA ASN A 110 16.62 -19.78 0.24
C ASN A 110 15.80 -18.52 -0.01
N LEU A 111 15.14 -18.04 1.04
CA LEU A 111 14.45 -16.75 0.99
C LEU A 111 15.47 -15.65 0.64
N ARG A 112 15.31 -15.06 -0.54
CA ARG A 112 16.19 -14.03 -1.08
C ARG A 112 15.75 -12.65 -0.62
N ALA A 113 14.47 -12.35 -0.79
CA ALA A 113 13.87 -11.08 -0.41
C ALA A 113 12.37 -11.25 -0.25
N TYR A 114 11.77 -10.29 0.43
CA TYR A 114 10.36 -9.98 0.22
C TYR A 114 10.30 -8.81 -0.74
N ASP A 115 9.45 -8.87 -1.76
CA ASP A 115 9.20 -7.68 -2.57
C ASP A 115 7.77 -7.17 -2.38
N GLY A 116 7.69 -5.89 -2.05
CA GLY A 116 6.42 -5.21 -1.87
C GLY A 116 5.73 -4.87 -3.18
N MET A 117 4.41 -4.68 -3.13
CA MET A 117 3.61 -4.26 -4.27
C MET A 117 4.16 -3.04 -5.03
N PHE A 118 4.76 -2.07 -4.34
CA PHE A 118 5.37 -0.89 -4.98
C PHE A 118 6.91 -0.93 -5.03
N ASN A 119 7.55 -2.05 -4.66
CA ASN A 119 9.00 -2.11 -4.69
C ASN A 119 9.53 -1.83 -6.11
N GLY A 120 10.54 -0.97 -6.22
CA GLY A 120 11.14 -0.58 -7.50
C GLY A 120 10.39 0.52 -8.25
N CYS A 121 9.34 1.11 -7.69
CA CYS A 121 8.65 2.29 -8.22
C CYS A 121 9.48 3.56 -8.02
N THR A 122 10.66 3.63 -8.65
CA THR A 122 11.67 4.68 -8.40
C THR A 122 11.24 6.10 -8.76
N LYS A 123 10.18 6.26 -9.56
CA LYS A 123 9.62 7.57 -9.95
C LYS A 123 8.34 7.94 -9.22
N LEU A 124 7.77 7.06 -8.40
CA LEU A 124 6.52 7.31 -7.69
C LEU A 124 6.73 8.44 -6.69
N GLN A 125 5.94 9.50 -6.79
CA GLN A 125 6.11 10.70 -5.96
C GLN A 125 5.02 10.86 -4.92
N LYS A 126 3.77 10.58 -5.33
CA LYS A 126 2.58 10.77 -4.51
C LYS A 126 1.81 9.47 -4.43
N LEU A 127 1.42 9.11 -3.22
CA LEU A 127 0.56 7.98 -2.98
C LEU A 127 -0.36 8.25 -1.78
N ARG A 128 -1.66 8.07 -1.98
CA ARG A 128 -2.68 8.19 -0.94
C ARG A 128 -3.32 6.84 -0.70
N LEU A 129 -3.12 6.31 0.50
CA LEU A 129 -3.68 5.07 1.00
C LEU A 129 -4.44 5.31 2.31
N ASP A 130 -4.82 6.55 2.63
CA ASP A 130 -5.59 6.94 3.83
C ASP A 130 -6.88 6.15 4.00
N GLY A 131 -7.40 5.66 2.89
CA GLY A 131 -8.58 4.84 2.86
C GLY A 131 -8.44 3.36 3.19
N TRP A 132 -7.22 2.86 3.18
CA TRP A 132 -7.00 1.43 3.24
C TRP A 132 -7.23 0.96 4.66
N GLN A 133 -8.18 0.03 4.82
CA GLN A 133 -8.34 -0.76 6.03
C GLN A 133 -7.49 -2.01 5.87
N ILE A 134 -6.24 -1.97 6.32
CA ILE A 134 -5.34 -3.12 6.20
C ILE A 134 -5.83 -4.26 7.10
N ASN A 135 -5.95 -5.45 6.54
CA ASN A 135 -6.22 -6.65 7.34
C ASN A 135 -5.08 -6.85 8.36
N PRO A 136 -5.37 -7.02 9.65
CA PRO A 136 -4.32 -7.19 10.68
C PRO A 136 -3.48 -8.47 10.49
N LYS A 137 -3.94 -9.43 9.69
CA LYS A 137 -3.21 -10.65 9.32
C LYS A 137 -2.41 -10.50 8.01
N ALA A 138 -2.49 -9.36 7.33
CA ALA A 138 -1.82 -9.17 6.06
C ALA A 138 -0.30 -9.17 6.22
N ILE A 139 0.38 -9.79 5.26
CA ILE A 139 1.84 -9.80 5.14
C ILE A 139 2.23 -8.77 4.08
N ILE A 140 2.96 -7.74 4.49
CA ILE A 140 3.23 -6.57 3.65
C ILE A 140 4.72 -6.09 3.72
N PRO A 141 5.73 -6.95 3.95
CA PRO A 141 7.12 -6.50 4.01
C PRO A 141 7.57 -5.79 2.72
N MET A 142 8.47 -4.81 2.87
CA MET A 142 9.20 -4.15 1.77
C MET A 142 8.28 -3.45 0.75
N PHE A 143 7.09 -3.02 1.19
CA PHE A 143 6.02 -2.43 0.37
C PHE A 143 6.47 -1.27 -0.52
N PHE A 144 7.37 -0.41 -0.03
CA PHE A 144 7.90 0.78 -0.71
C PHE A 144 9.42 0.74 -0.91
N GLN A 145 10.02 -0.43 -0.92
CA GLN A 145 11.46 -0.52 -1.17
C GLN A 145 11.82 0.10 -2.53
N ASP A 146 12.94 0.80 -2.60
CA ASP A 146 13.42 1.45 -3.83
C ASP A 146 12.44 2.51 -4.44
N CYS A 147 11.41 2.93 -3.71
CA CYS A 147 10.59 4.11 -4.01
C CYS A 147 11.35 5.41 -3.67
N SER A 148 12.49 5.64 -4.31
CA SER A 148 13.43 6.71 -3.97
C SER A 148 12.91 8.14 -4.17
N ARG A 149 11.83 8.34 -4.94
CA ARG A 149 11.19 9.64 -5.17
C ARG A 149 9.89 9.86 -4.41
N LEU A 150 9.46 8.89 -3.59
CA LEU A 150 8.21 9.01 -2.83
C LEU A 150 8.38 10.10 -1.77
N SER A 151 7.64 11.19 -1.92
CA SER A 151 7.74 12.40 -1.09
C SER A 151 6.42 12.78 -0.44
N TYR A 152 5.31 12.25 -0.95
CA TYR A 152 3.98 12.41 -0.39
C TYR A 152 3.34 11.03 -0.22
N LEU A 153 3.21 10.59 1.02
CA LEU A 153 2.59 9.32 1.38
C LEU A 153 1.58 9.55 2.49
N VAL A 154 0.32 9.20 2.24
CA VAL A 154 -0.74 9.19 3.26
C VAL A 154 -1.16 7.73 3.46
N LEU A 155 -1.24 7.29 4.71
CA LEU A 155 -1.54 5.89 5.05
C LEU A 155 -2.81 5.81 5.90
N GLY A 156 -3.60 4.78 5.61
CA GLY A 156 -4.84 4.47 6.30
C GLY A 156 -4.64 3.69 7.59
N ALA A 157 -5.74 3.19 8.12
CA ALA A 157 -5.72 2.40 9.34
C ALA A 157 -5.10 1.00 9.09
N GLY A 158 -4.46 0.45 10.12
CA GLY A 158 -3.91 -0.91 10.07
C GLY A 158 -2.55 -1.04 9.38
N PHE A 159 -2.01 0.01 8.75
CA PHE A 159 -0.59 0.00 8.41
C PHE A 159 0.24 -0.12 9.70
N ARG A 160 1.17 -1.08 9.71
CA ARG A 160 2.08 -1.36 10.83
C ARG A 160 3.50 -1.42 10.29
N PHE A 161 4.35 -0.51 10.73
CA PHE A 161 5.77 -0.52 10.42
C PHE A 161 6.47 -1.40 11.45
N ASN A 162 6.82 -2.64 11.08
CA ASN A 162 7.58 -3.49 11.98
C ASN A 162 9.04 -3.00 12.04
N VAL A 163 9.48 -2.58 13.23
CA VAL A 163 10.82 -2.06 13.50
C VAL A 163 11.81 -3.13 13.98
N SER A 164 11.35 -4.34 14.34
CA SER A 164 12.18 -5.33 15.05
C SER A 164 12.82 -6.42 14.17
N SER A 165 12.40 -6.62 12.93
CA SER A 165 12.85 -7.76 12.10
C SER A 165 13.82 -7.41 10.96
N GLY A 166 14.29 -6.16 10.84
CA GLY A 166 15.16 -5.75 9.73
C GLY A 166 14.51 -5.82 8.33
N THR A 167 13.23 -6.18 8.23
CA THR A 167 12.43 -6.14 6.99
C THR A 167 11.87 -4.74 6.76
N GLY A 168 12.75 -3.74 6.90
CA GLY A 168 12.46 -2.32 7.01
C GLY A 168 11.45 -1.86 5.97
N TRP A 169 10.34 -1.34 6.48
CA TRP A 169 9.34 -0.62 5.71
C TRP A 169 9.80 0.82 5.54
N GLY A 170 10.82 1.02 4.72
CA GLY A 170 11.44 2.33 4.52
C GLY A 170 12.34 2.36 3.29
N PRO A 171 12.70 3.55 2.81
CA PRO A 171 13.56 3.72 1.64
C PRO A 171 14.91 3.00 1.83
N ALA A 172 15.49 2.56 0.73
CA ALA A 172 16.78 1.89 0.72
C ALA A 172 17.87 2.72 1.41
N ASN A 173 18.57 2.07 2.35
CA ASN A 173 19.93 2.33 2.90
C ASN A 173 20.05 2.20 4.42
N TYR A 174 19.43 1.21 5.05
CA TYR A 174 19.73 0.91 6.46
C TYR A 174 19.93 -0.59 6.72
N ARG A 175 21.11 -1.09 6.38
CA ARG A 175 21.64 -2.38 6.87
C ARG A 175 22.58 -2.13 8.05
N ARG A 176 22.03 -1.95 9.27
CA ARG A 176 22.61 -2.24 10.61
C ARG A 176 22.25 -1.18 11.66
N GLY A 177 21.55 -1.65 12.70
CA GLY A 177 21.59 -1.13 14.07
C GLY A 177 20.52 -0.10 14.44
N PHE A 178 19.50 -0.48 15.21
CA PHE A 178 18.66 0.50 15.92
C PHE A 178 18.36 0.08 17.37
N PRO A 179 18.20 1.05 18.27
CA PRO A 179 17.82 0.86 19.67
C PRO A 179 16.29 0.73 19.86
N GLU A 180 15.91 0.30 21.06
CA GLU A 180 14.58 -0.19 21.45
C GLU A 180 13.45 0.85 21.56
N ALA A 181 12.25 0.28 21.55
CA ALA A 181 10.94 0.89 21.64
C ALA A 181 10.75 1.68 22.94
N ASP A 182 10.32 2.94 22.81
CA ASP A 182 9.35 3.63 23.68
C ASP A 182 9.33 5.13 23.35
N SER A 183 8.90 5.52 22.15
CA SER A 183 8.73 6.94 21.83
C SER A 183 7.60 7.18 20.84
N PRO A 184 6.58 7.99 21.21
CA PRO A 184 5.57 8.47 20.29
C PRO A 184 6.15 9.65 19.50
N GLN A 185 7.14 9.41 18.62
CA GLN A 185 7.67 10.42 17.72
C GLN A 185 8.09 9.76 16.40
N ILE A 186 7.38 10.15 15.34
CA ILE A 186 7.64 9.84 13.95
C ILE A 186 8.89 10.60 13.46
N SER A 187 9.67 9.93 12.61
CA SER A 187 10.60 10.37 11.54
C SER A 187 11.82 9.44 11.60
N TYR A 188 12.52 8.99 10.55
CA TYR A 188 13.28 9.81 9.62
C TYR A 188 13.71 8.99 8.39
N SER A 189 13.38 9.51 7.21
CA SER A 189 14.37 9.72 6.17
C SER A 189 14.22 11.19 5.78
N LYS A 190 15.30 11.89 5.44
CA LYS A 190 15.33 13.36 5.23
C LYS A 190 14.32 13.91 4.20
N ASN A 191 13.52 13.05 3.55
CA ASN A 191 12.44 13.40 2.62
C ASN A 191 11.05 12.89 3.02
N TRP A 192 10.88 12.23 4.17
CA TRP A 192 9.58 11.68 4.58
C TRP A 192 8.97 12.56 5.65
N ARG A 193 8.17 13.52 5.21
CA ARG A 193 7.18 14.17 6.07
C ARG A 193 5.97 13.25 6.10
N GLN A 194 5.65 12.69 7.26
CA GLN A 194 4.27 12.35 7.54
C GLN A 194 3.52 13.67 7.62
N ILE A 195 2.92 14.13 6.52
CA ILE A 195 2.06 15.30 6.55
C ILE A 195 0.71 14.82 7.10
N LYS A 196 0.57 14.87 8.43
CA LYS A 196 -0.73 15.22 9.00
C LYS A 196 -0.86 16.75 8.88
N ASN A 197 -2.04 17.18 8.44
CA ASN A 197 -2.48 18.55 8.13
C ASN A 197 -2.02 19.13 6.79
N ASP A 198 -2.98 19.24 5.87
CA ASP A 198 -3.43 20.57 5.48
C ASP A 198 -4.93 20.67 5.79
N SER A 199 -5.25 21.76 6.49
CA SER A 199 -6.54 22.25 7.00
C SER A 199 -7.73 22.09 6.03
N GLU A 200 -8.87 21.58 6.53
CA GLU A 200 -10.27 21.68 5.98
C GLU A 200 -11.10 20.37 6.04
N ILE A 201 -11.12 19.66 7.17
CA ILE A 201 -12.34 18.91 7.56
C ILE A 201 -12.71 19.38 8.95
N GLU A 202 -13.48 20.46 8.98
CA GLU A 202 -14.20 20.90 10.16
C GLU A 202 -15.02 19.74 10.74
N GLN A 203 -14.86 19.53 12.05
CA GLN A 203 -15.88 19.05 12.98
C GLN A 203 -16.94 18.09 12.41
N ARG A 204 -16.62 16.80 12.33
CA ARG A 204 -17.60 15.77 12.74
C ARG A 204 -16.90 14.74 13.61
N SER A 205 -17.15 14.87 14.90
CA SER A 205 -16.87 13.95 15.98
C SER A 205 -17.30 12.53 15.63
N TYR A 206 -16.33 11.60 15.60
CA TYR A 206 -16.64 10.20 15.85
C TYR A 206 -16.39 9.94 17.33
N VAL A 207 -17.47 9.87 18.11
CA VAL A 207 -17.46 9.41 19.50
C VAL A 207 -17.42 7.88 19.45
N GLY A 208 -16.22 7.31 19.41
CA GLY A 208 -16.00 5.88 19.58
C GLY A 208 -15.67 5.61 21.06
N GLU A 209 -16.46 4.76 21.70
CA GLU A 209 -16.36 4.41 23.12
C GLU A 209 -14.97 3.91 23.58
N PRO A 210 -14.61 4.07 24.87
CA PRO A 210 -13.31 3.62 25.37
C PRO A 210 -13.19 2.09 25.34
N PHE A 211 -12.08 1.62 24.79
CA PHE A 211 -11.62 0.24 24.91
C PHE A 211 -11.39 -0.09 26.40
N ASN A 212 -12.21 -0.99 26.95
CA ASN A 212 -12.07 -1.51 28.30
C ASN A 212 -11.29 -2.84 28.23
N ASP A 213 -9.97 -2.80 28.42
CA ASP A 213 -9.14 -3.99 28.56
C ASP A 213 -8.78 -4.16 30.05
N SER A 214 -9.40 -5.16 30.68
CA SER A 214 -9.27 -5.50 32.09
C SER A 214 -7.96 -6.21 32.46
N SER A 215 -6.94 -6.18 31.59
CA SER A 215 -5.68 -6.92 31.79
C SER A 215 -4.52 -6.14 32.41
N PHE A 216 -4.71 -4.88 32.83
CA PHE A 216 -3.70 -4.11 33.57
C PHE A 216 -4.16 -3.75 34.99
N THR A 217 -3.67 -4.48 35.98
CA THR A 217 -3.79 -4.09 37.40
C THR A 217 -2.88 -2.90 37.67
N SER A 218 -3.47 -1.74 37.98
CA SER A 218 -2.78 -0.52 38.41
C SER A 218 -2.25 -0.65 39.85
N PRO A 219 -1.01 -0.21 40.16
CA PRO A 219 -0.62 0.12 41.51
C PRO A 219 -0.82 1.62 41.76
N LEU A 220 -1.99 1.99 42.30
CA LEU A 220 -2.17 3.25 43.00
C LEU A 220 -2.99 3.01 44.28
N SER A 221 -2.28 2.85 45.40
CA SER A 221 -2.83 3.11 46.71
C SER A 221 -1.81 3.91 47.51
N ILE A 222 -2.08 5.20 47.70
CA ILE A 222 -1.93 5.99 48.93
C ILE A 222 -2.17 7.45 48.53
N LEU A 223 -3.32 8.00 48.91
CA LEU A 223 -3.43 9.29 49.60
C LEU A 223 -4.92 9.54 49.91
N GLY A 224 -5.22 9.76 51.20
CA GLY A 224 -6.50 10.29 51.64
C GLY A 224 -7.15 9.52 52.79
N ARG A 225 -6.61 9.63 54.00
CA ARG A 225 -7.43 9.65 55.22
C ARG A 225 -7.30 11.03 55.85
N LEU A 226 -8.48 11.60 56.11
CA LEU A 226 -8.89 12.69 57.01
C LEU A 226 -7.80 13.34 57.86
#